data_AF-A0A7C7NMM9-F1
#
_entry.id   AF-A0A7C7NMM9-F1
#
_cell.length_a   1.000
_cell.length_b   1.000
_cell.length_c   1.000
_cell.angle_alpha   90.00
_cell.angle_beta   90.00
_cell.angle_gamma   90.00
#
_symmetry.space_group_name_H-M   'P 1'
#
loop_
_entity.id
_entity.type
_entity.pdbx_description
1 polymer ?
#
loop_
_entity_poly.entity_id
_entity_poly.type
_entity_poly.pdbx_seq_one_letter_code
_entity_poly.pdbx_strand_id
1 'polypeptide(L)'
;MLDRRWWLHSVLLFLVLPWVHFSGHSCLQGHLGKTLGGLLGPLPGWAGNIPAVLWLTTLALILGHSQRFRKPEGALQLGNLALHVFFVVIGIWSRVSEIIAVGAGVFPYTVVVVGLHGLFVYGLGRALKFDVGSLSVASQAAVGGP
;
A
#
# COMPACT_ATOMS: atom_id res chain seq x y z
N MET A 1 0.26 17.27 20.20
CA MET A 1 -0.54 17.70 19.05
C MET A 1 0.32 17.56 17.80
N LEU A 2 0.27 16.39 17.15
CA LEU A 2 1.02 16.10 15.93
C LEU A 2 0.22 16.61 14.73
N ASP A 3 0.82 17.51 13.95
CA ASP A 3 0.19 18.14 12.78
C ASP A 3 -0.13 17.07 11.73
N ARG A 4 -1.42 16.98 11.35
CA ARG A 4 -1.98 16.06 10.34
C ARG A 4 -1.30 16.19 8.97
N ARG A 5 -0.59 17.29 8.70
CA ARG A 5 0.11 17.55 7.43
C ARG A 5 1.29 16.63 7.15
N TRP A 6 2.02 16.17 8.16
CA TRP A 6 3.19 15.30 7.94
C TRP A 6 2.82 13.88 7.50
N TRP A 7 1.71 13.35 8.01
CA TRP A 7 1.20 12.03 7.61
C TRP A 7 0.75 12.00 6.15
N LEU A 8 0.13 13.09 5.68
CA LEU A 8 -0.35 13.20 4.30
C LEU A 8 0.79 13.22 3.27
N HIS A 9 1.92 13.85 3.58
CA HIS A 9 3.04 13.95 2.63
C HIS A 9 3.81 12.64 2.46
N SER A 10 4.01 11.87 3.54
CA SER A 10 4.69 10.57 3.48
C SER A 10 3.83 9.50 2.80
N VAL A 11 2.51 9.53 3.03
CA VAL A 11 1.56 8.63 2.37
C VAL A 11 1.43 8.97 0.88
N LEU A 12 1.47 10.25 0.50
CA LEU A 12 1.49 10.67 -0.92
C LEU A 12 2.74 10.17 -1.66
N LEU A 13 3.92 10.26 -1.04
CA LEU A 13 5.17 9.84 -1.67
C LEU A 13 5.23 8.32 -1.93
N PHE A 14 4.69 7.51 -1.02
CA PHE A 14 4.60 6.05 -1.21
C PHE A 14 3.52 5.62 -2.21
N LEU A 15 2.46 6.42 -2.39
CA LEU A 15 1.39 6.15 -3.37
C LEU A 15 1.75 6.59 -4.79
N VAL A 16 2.59 7.61 -4.97
CA VAL A 16 2.85 8.21 -6.29
C VAL A 16 3.96 7.49 -7.07
N LEU A 17 4.93 6.85 -6.40
CA LEU A 17 6.11 6.29 -7.05
C LEU A 17 5.91 4.95 -7.82
N PRO A 18 4.95 4.07 -7.48
CA PRO A 18 4.67 2.88 -8.29
C PRO A 18 3.87 3.16 -9.59
N TRP A 19 3.39 4.38 -9.81
CA TRP A 19 2.36 4.67 -10.82
C TRP A 19 2.84 4.59 -12.28
N VAL A 20 4.14 4.74 -12.55
CA VAL A 20 4.65 4.85 -13.94
C VAL A 20 4.63 3.50 -14.71
N HIS A 21 4.35 2.37 -14.06
CA HIS A 21 4.40 1.05 -14.71
C HIS A 21 3.04 0.38 -14.98
N PHE A 22 1.91 0.98 -14.59
CA PHE A 22 0.59 0.33 -14.64
C PHE A 22 -0.31 0.82 -15.79
N SER A 23 0.23 0.90 -17.00
CA SER A 23 -0.50 1.35 -18.20
C SER A 23 -1.39 0.28 -18.86
N GLY A 24 -1.50 -0.92 -18.27
CA GLY A 24 -2.17 -2.09 -18.88
C GLY A 24 -3.64 -2.34 -18.51
N HIS A 25 -4.24 -1.54 -17.61
CA HIS A 25 -5.56 -1.87 -17.00
C HIS A 25 -6.74 -0.99 -17.47
N SER A 26 -6.66 -0.38 -18.66
CA SER A 26 -7.71 0.48 -19.22
C SER A 26 -9.09 -0.20 -19.33
N CYS A 27 -9.12 -1.54 -19.49
CA CYS A 27 -10.37 -2.31 -19.63
C CYS A 27 -11.14 -2.47 -18.29
N LEU A 28 -10.43 -2.75 -17.19
CA LEU A 28 -11.05 -2.87 -15.86
C LEU A 28 -11.51 -1.50 -15.34
N GLN A 29 -10.77 -0.44 -15.63
CA GLN A 29 -11.15 0.94 -15.27
C GLN A 29 -12.44 1.37 -15.99
N GLY A 30 -12.60 1.01 -17.26
CA GLY A 30 -13.81 1.27 -18.03
C GLY A 30 -15.05 0.51 -17.53
N HIS A 31 -14.89 -0.75 -17.10
CA HIS A 31 -16.02 -1.54 -16.60
C HIS A 31 -16.40 -1.14 -15.17
N LEU A 32 -15.42 -0.87 -14.30
CA LEU A 32 -15.63 -0.40 -12.93
C LEU A 32 -16.23 1.01 -12.91
N GLY A 33 -15.79 1.91 -13.78
CA GLY A 33 -16.35 3.26 -13.92
C GLY A 33 -17.80 3.26 -14.42
N LYS A 34 -18.15 2.36 -15.35
CA LYS A 34 -19.53 2.20 -15.84
C LYS A 34 -20.46 1.58 -14.80
N THR A 35 -19.99 0.58 -14.05
CA THR A 35 -20.78 -0.09 -13.00
C THR A 35 -20.95 0.79 -11.76
N LEU A 36 -19.91 1.50 -11.32
CA LEU A 36 -20.02 2.49 -10.23
C LEU A 36 -20.83 3.72 -10.64
N GLY A 37 -20.68 4.21 -11.88
CA GLY A 37 -21.50 5.30 -12.42
C GLY A 37 -22.98 4.93 -12.62
N GLY A 38 -23.26 3.64 -12.85
CA GLY A 38 -24.63 3.12 -12.86
C GLY A 38 -25.25 2.99 -11.45
N LEU A 39 -24.44 2.78 -10.42
CA LEU A 39 -24.89 2.60 -9.03
C LEU A 39 -25.00 3.94 -8.25
N LEU A 40 -24.10 4.89 -8.50
CA LEU A 40 -23.95 6.12 -7.73
C LEU A 40 -24.52 7.38 -8.43
N GLY A 41 -25.16 7.22 -9.59
CA GLY A 41 -25.56 8.34 -10.44
C GLY A 41 -24.39 8.90 -11.26
N PRO A 42 -24.59 9.96 -12.08
CA PRO A 42 -23.55 10.51 -12.94
C PRO A 42 -22.39 11.02 -12.09
N LEU A 43 -21.36 10.19 -11.97
CA LEU A 43 -20.09 10.59 -11.39
C LEU A 43 -19.52 11.71 -12.27
N PRO A 44 -19.02 12.80 -11.68
CA PRO A 44 -18.38 13.86 -12.44
C PRO A 44 -17.31 13.29 -13.39
N GLY A 45 -17.17 13.82 -14.61
CA GLY A 45 -16.28 13.25 -15.64
C GLY A 45 -14.81 13.05 -15.22
N TRP A 46 -14.36 13.71 -14.15
CA TRP A 46 -13.04 13.51 -13.56
C TRP A 46 -12.88 12.18 -12.79
N ALA A 47 -13.98 11.60 -12.29
CA ALA A 47 -13.99 10.36 -11.52
C ALA A 47 -13.57 9.13 -12.34
N GLY A 48 -13.85 9.13 -13.65
CA GLY A 48 -13.45 8.06 -14.58
C GLY A 48 -11.95 8.05 -14.89
N ASN A 49 -11.24 9.16 -14.68
CA ASN A 49 -9.80 9.27 -14.91
C ASN A 49 -8.97 8.87 -13.66
N ILE A 50 -9.65 8.56 -12.56
CA ILE A 50 -8.99 8.12 -11.32
C ILE A 50 -8.58 6.66 -11.47
N PRO A 51 -7.32 6.31 -11.15
CA PRO A 51 -6.83 4.93 -11.10
C PRO A 51 -7.74 3.99 -10.31
N ALA A 52 -7.98 2.79 -10.84
CA ALA A 52 -8.79 1.77 -10.16
C ALA A 52 -8.25 1.42 -8.76
N VAL A 53 -6.93 1.47 -8.56
CA VAL A 53 -6.31 1.21 -7.24
C VAL A 53 -6.79 2.21 -6.18
N LEU A 54 -6.94 3.49 -6.54
CA LEU A 54 -7.42 4.52 -5.61
C LEU A 54 -8.89 4.32 -5.26
N TRP A 55 -9.70 3.88 -6.22
CA TRP A 55 -11.09 3.50 -5.96
C TRP A 55 -11.19 2.31 -5.01
N LEU A 56 -10.41 1.25 -5.28
CA LEU A 56 -10.41 0.03 -4.46
C LEU A 56 -9.92 0.30 -3.04
N THR A 57 -8.84 1.08 -2.86
CA THR A 57 -8.33 1.42 -1.52
C THR A 57 -9.27 2.34 -0.76
N THR A 58 -9.88 3.31 -1.44
CA THR A 58 -10.87 4.20 -0.81
C THR A 58 -12.09 3.43 -0.33
N LEU A 59 -12.64 2.54 -1.17
CA LEU A 59 -13.75 1.67 -0.78
C LEU A 59 -13.36 0.73 0.36
N ALA A 60 -12.16 0.14 0.32
CA ALA A 60 -11.66 -0.70 1.40
C ALA A 60 -11.55 0.03 2.74
N LEU A 61 -11.07 1.29 2.73
CA LEU A 61 -10.99 2.13 3.93
C LEU A 61 -12.36 2.50 4.48
N ILE A 62 -13.31 2.87 3.61
CA ILE A 62 -14.69 3.19 3.99
C ILE A 62 -15.36 1.97 4.64
N LEU A 63 -15.22 0.79 4.01
CA LEU A 63 -15.75 -0.46 4.55
C LEU A 63 -15.06 -0.85 5.87
N GLY A 64 -13.74 -0.67 5.96
CA GLY A 64 -12.96 -0.95 7.16
C GLY A 64 -13.32 -0.05 8.35
N HIS A 65 -13.78 1.18 8.09
CA HIS A 65 -14.22 2.10 9.14
C HIS A 65 -15.69 1.89 9.59
N SER A 66 -16.42 0.99 8.93
CA SER A 66 -17.83 0.73 9.24
C SER A 66 -17.99 0.03 10.59
N GLN A 67 -18.89 0.57 11.41
CA GLN A 67 -19.25 0.03 12.73
C GLN A 67 -19.79 -1.41 12.66
N ARG A 68 -20.25 -1.85 11.48
CA ARG A 68 -20.81 -3.18 11.22
C ARG A 68 -19.78 -4.32 11.36
N PHE A 69 -18.50 -4.01 11.16
CA PHE A 69 -17.38 -4.95 11.22
C PHE A 69 -16.55 -4.82 12.51
N ARG A 70 -17.07 -4.12 13.55
CA ARG A 70 -16.41 -3.91 14.86
C ARG A 70 -16.22 -5.19 15.70
N LYS A 71 -16.68 -6.34 15.24
CA LYS A 71 -16.35 -7.65 15.81
C LYS A 71 -15.37 -8.38 14.88
N PRO A 72 -14.08 -8.02 14.90
CA PRO A 72 -13.07 -8.59 14.01
C PRO A 72 -12.61 -9.97 14.51
N GLU A 73 -13.51 -10.79 15.05
CA GLU A 73 -13.22 -12.19 15.33
C GLU A 73 -12.81 -12.83 14.00
N GLY A 74 -11.54 -13.22 13.87
CA GLY A 74 -11.03 -13.74 12.60
C GLY A 74 -10.35 -12.72 11.68
N ALA A 75 -10.31 -11.41 11.98
CA ALA A 75 -9.74 -10.43 11.04
C ALA A 75 -8.22 -10.60 10.85
N LEU A 76 -7.50 -10.96 11.91
CA LEU A 76 -6.08 -11.29 11.81
C LEU A 76 -5.87 -12.54 10.94
N GLN A 77 -6.71 -13.56 11.12
CA GLN A 77 -6.68 -14.80 10.34
C GLN A 77 -7.00 -14.54 8.87
N LEU A 78 -8.00 -13.70 8.58
CA LEU A 78 -8.38 -13.31 7.22
C LEU A 78 -7.29 -12.48 6.54
N GLY A 79 -6.67 -11.54 7.27
CA GLY A 79 -5.53 -10.76 6.79
C GLY A 79 -4.34 -11.65 6.46
N ASN A 80 -4.03 -12.61 7.34
CA ASN A 80 -2.97 -13.59 7.11
C ASN A 80 -3.27 -14.48 5.89
N LEU A 81 -4.51 -14.95 5.74
CA LEU A 81 -4.93 -15.72 4.56
C LEU A 81 -4.75 -14.89 3.28
N ALA A 82 -5.20 -13.63 3.28
CA ALA A 82 -5.06 -12.73 2.14
C ALA A 82 -3.60 -12.49 1.77
N LEU A 83 -2.72 -12.28 2.76
CA LEU A 83 -1.28 -12.14 2.54
C LEU A 83 -0.63 -13.41 2.00
N HIS A 84 -1.02 -14.60 2.48
CA HIS A 84 -0.54 -15.87 1.93
C HIS A 84 -0.93 -16.04 0.46
N VAL A 85 -2.20 -15.79 0.12
CA VAL A 85 -2.67 -15.87 -1.27
C VAL A 85 -1.93 -14.86 -2.15
N PHE A 86 -1.72 -13.63 -1.65
CA PHE A 86 -0.92 -12.62 -2.34
C PHE A 86 0.51 -13.10 -2.61
N PHE A 87 1.21 -13.62 -1.60
CA PHE A 87 2.58 -14.15 -1.74
C PHE A 87 2.66 -15.34 -2.69
N VAL A 88 1.68 -16.25 -2.66
CA VAL A 88 1.60 -17.38 -3.59
C VAL A 88 1.46 -16.88 -5.02
N VAL A 89 0.55 -15.93 -5.28
CA VAL A 89 0.33 -15.40 -6.63
C VAL A 89 1.59 -14.72 -7.15
N ILE A 90 2.18 -13.77 -6.41
CA ILE A 90 3.41 -13.10 -6.87
C ILE A 90 4.58 -14.08 -7.04
N GLY A 91 4.66 -15.10 -6.17
CA GLY A 91 5.69 -16.13 -6.23
C GLY A 91 5.57 -17.00 -7.48
N ILE A 92 4.35 -17.40 -7.87
CA ILE A 92 4.09 -18.16 -9.10
C ILE A 92 4.46 -17.35 -10.35
N TRP A 93 4.20 -16.03 -10.36
CA TRP A 93 4.62 -15.16 -11.45
C TRP A 93 6.14 -14.93 -11.50
N SER A 94 6.86 -15.19 -10.41
CA SER A 94 8.29 -14.95 -10.32
C SER A 94 9.09 -16.14 -10.86
N ARG A 95 10.03 -15.88 -11.78
CA ARG A 95 10.94 -16.91 -12.32
C ARG A 95 12.29 -16.80 -11.60
N VAL A 96 12.70 -17.86 -10.89
CA VAL A 96 13.91 -17.82 -10.02
C VAL A 96 15.16 -17.37 -10.77
N SER A 97 15.36 -17.82 -12.01
CA SER A 97 16.51 -17.41 -12.83
C SER A 97 16.53 -15.91 -13.14
N GLU A 98 15.36 -15.31 -13.34
CA GLU A 98 15.20 -13.88 -13.62
C GLU A 98 15.34 -13.05 -12.35
N ILE A 99 14.85 -13.55 -11.22
CA ILE A 99 15.07 -12.94 -9.89
C ILE A 99 16.56 -12.86 -9.57
N ILE A 100 17.36 -13.89 -9.86
CA ILE A 100 18.80 -13.84 -9.60
C ILE A 100 19.49 -12.86 -10.55
N ALA A 101 19.15 -12.89 -11.85
CA ALA A 101 19.78 -12.04 -12.85
C ALA A 101 19.48 -10.54 -12.65
N VAL A 102 18.20 -10.20 -12.41
CA VAL A 102 17.76 -8.81 -12.24
C VAL A 102 17.90 -8.37 -10.78
N GLY A 103 17.56 -9.25 -9.84
CA GLY A 103 17.57 -8.96 -8.41
C GLY A 103 18.97 -8.65 -7.88
N ALA A 104 20.04 -9.20 -8.47
CA ALA A 104 21.40 -8.79 -8.11
C ALA A 104 21.66 -7.29 -8.34
N GLY A 105 21.07 -6.70 -9.38
CA GLY A 105 21.16 -5.26 -9.65
C GLY A 105 20.23 -4.41 -8.78
N VAL A 106 19.05 -4.93 -8.43
CA VAL A 106 18.05 -4.22 -7.60
C VAL A 106 18.35 -4.31 -6.11
N PHE A 107 19.05 -5.37 -5.67
CA PHE A 107 19.40 -5.61 -4.28
C PHE A 107 20.12 -4.43 -3.60
N PRO A 108 21.20 -3.85 -4.16
CA PRO A 108 21.86 -2.69 -3.53
C PRO A 108 20.94 -1.48 -3.42
N TYR A 109 20.05 -1.28 -4.41
CA TYR A 109 19.05 -0.22 -4.33
C TYR A 109 18.09 -0.45 -3.15
N THR A 110 17.57 -1.67 -2.99
CA THR A 110 16.71 -2.02 -1.85
C THR A 110 17.43 -1.84 -0.51
N VAL A 111 18.69 -2.25 -0.41
CA VAL A 111 19.51 -2.05 0.80
C VAL A 111 19.65 -0.57 1.14
N VAL A 112 19.93 0.28 0.15
CA VAL A 112 20.02 1.74 0.36
C VAL A 112 18.69 2.32 0.80
N VAL A 113 17.59 1.96 0.14
CA VAL A 113 16.25 2.48 0.48
C VAL A 113 15.83 2.06 1.89
N VAL A 114 15.99 0.77 2.25
CA VAL A 114 15.67 0.26 3.59
C VAL A 114 16.60 0.84 4.65
N GLY A 115 17.88 1.01 4.33
CA GLY A 115 18.87 1.66 5.19
C GLY A 115 18.54 3.12 5.46
N LEU A 116 18.18 3.88 4.43
CA LEU A 116 17.71 5.26 4.57
C LEU A 116 16.41 5.33 5.38
N HIS A 117 15.45 4.44 5.11
CA HIS A 117 14.22 4.35 5.90
C HIS A 117 14.53 4.16 7.38
N GLY A 118 15.38 3.19 7.72
CA GLY A 118 15.80 2.96 9.11
C GLY A 118 16.50 4.19 9.71
N LEU A 119 17.45 4.78 8.97
CA LEU A 119 18.16 5.99 9.41
C LEU A 119 17.20 7.14 9.70
N PHE A 120 16.22 7.39 8.83
CA PHE A 120 15.25 8.47 9.04
C PHE A 120 14.26 8.13 10.15
N VAL A 121 13.66 6.94 10.16
CA VAL A 121 12.66 6.55 11.17
C VAL A 121 13.27 6.54 12.56
N TYR A 122 14.43 5.91 12.74
CA TYR A 122 15.09 5.85 14.05
C TYR A 122 15.87 7.13 14.37
N GLY A 123 16.57 7.72 13.41
CA GLY A 123 17.36 8.94 13.63
C GLY A 123 16.48 10.16 13.91
N LEU A 124 15.54 10.47 13.01
CA LEU A 124 14.61 11.59 13.21
C LEU A 124 13.62 11.27 14.33
N GLY A 125 13.16 10.03 14.43
CA GLY A 125 12.27 9.61 15.51
C GLY A 125 12.91 9.80 16.90
N ARG A 126 14.20 9.49 17.04
CA ARG A 126 14.97 9.73 18.27
C ARG A 126 15.19 11.22 18.53
N ALA A 127 15.49 12.02 17.50
CA ALA A 127 15.63 13.47 17.63
C ALA A 127 14.33 14.14 18.12
N LEU A 128 13.17 13.61 17.71
CA LEU A 128 11.85 14.05 18.15
C LEU A 128 11.41 13.43 19.48
N LYS A 129 12.28 12.66 20.15
CA LYS A 129 12.03 11.98 21.44
C LYS A 129 10.87 10.96 21.39
N PHE A 130 10.64 10.31 20.24
CA PHE A 130 9.71 9.19 20.18
C PHE A 130 10.28 7.94 20.84
N ASP A 131 9.38 7.11 21.36
CA ASP A 131 9.73 5.82 21.96
C ASP A 131 10.17 4.82 20.88
N VAL A 132 11.23 4.07 21.18
CA VAL A 132 11.85 3.11 20.24
C VAL A 132 10.92 1.94 19.95
N GLY A 133 10.09 1.54 20.91
CA GLY A 133 9.08 0.50 20.72
C GLY A 133 8.03 0.93 19.69
N SER A 134 7.49 2.14 19.83
CA SER A 134 6.54 2.70 18.85
C SER A 134 7.16 2.85 17.46
N LEU A 135 8.41 3.34 17.37
CA LEU A 135 9.14 3.43 16.11
C LEU A 135 9.37 2.06 15.46
N SER A 136 9.63 1.03 16.27
CA SER A 136 9.86 -0.33 15.77
C SER A 136 8.59 -0.98 15.23
N VAL A 137 7.45 -0.81 15.91
CA VAL A 137 6.15 -1.28 15.39
C VAL A 137 5.78 -0.56 14.10
N ALA A 138 5.98 0.76 14.04
CA ALA A 138 5.72 1.54 12.83
C ALA A 138 6.66 1.14 11.68
N SER A 139 7.94 0.90 11.95
CA SER A 139 8.91 0.48 10.94
C SER A 139 8.62 -0.93 10.42
N GLN A 140 8.23 -1.86 11.29
CA GLN A 140 7.82 -3.21 10.88
C GLN A 140 6.54 -3.18 10.06
N ALA A 141 5.58 -2.31 10.37
CA ALA A 141 4.39 -2.14 9.53
C ALA A 141 4.69 -1.51 8.15
N ALA A 142 5.82 -0.80 8.00
CA ALA A 142 6.18 -0.08 6.78
C ALA A 142 7.08 -0.90 5.84
N VAL A 143 8.07 -1.61 6.38
CA VAL A 143 9.04 -2.40 5.61
C VAL A 143 8.79 -3.90 5.74
N GLY A 144 8.23 -4.33 6.87
CA GLY A 144 7.92 -5.72 7.14
C GLY A 144 6.52 -6.11 6.64
N GLY A 145 6.36 -7.41 6.43
CA GLY A 145 5.07 -8.09 6.48
C GLY A 145 4.94 -8.86 7.81
N PRO A 146 3.85 -9.61 8.03
CA PRO A 146 3.74 -10.55 9.15
C PRO A 146 4.82 -11.65 9.10
#